data_AF-A0A7S2VSU3-F1
#
_entry.id   AF-A0A7S2VSU3-F1
#
_cell.length_a   1.000
_cell.length_b   1.000
_cell.length_c   1.000
_cell.angle_alpha   90.00
_cell.angle_beta   90.00
_cell.angle_gamma   90.00
#
_symmetry.space_group_name_H-M   'P 1'
#
loop_
_entity.id
_entity.type
_entity.pdbx_description
1 polymer ?
#
loop_
_entity_poly.entity_id
_entity_poly.type
_entity_poly.pdbx_seq_one_letter_code
_entity_poly.pdbx_strand_id
1 'polypeptide(L)'
;CRAAGTVAGTEFRFVGEAGSNLCQGCWCCRRPARASSRASSPARPNRPPPPPPSGPPRSKVHTYGYNAENPLRIQTHAERTKNFFLVVGDWGKAGGPGPCQVAVAEKMKAYVRTQREAGNNLLFVASVGDNFYWTGVTPDAWERQWASTYGTWDATSPLYQVPWLSVLGNHDLGNDDTYALCPEKQPLATLEGKHYGSKQFNADRNPLRPDAGCDDAGTVAAEPARCAKNTSFYWLPDYNYHYELPAAGLEVIALDTNDQAIDAIGGDAS
;
A
#
# COMPACT_ATOMS: atom_id res chain seq x y z
N CYS A 1 8.54 -21.38 -29.88
CA CYS A 1 9.10 -20.16 -29.26
C CYS A 1 8.90 -20.10 -27.75
N ARG A 2 7.67 -20.25 -27.23
CA ARG A 2 7.37 -20.18 -25.78
C ARG A 2 8.28 -21.06 -24.90
N ALA A 3 8.70 -22.23 -25.39
CA ALA A 3 9.58 -23.16 -24.68
C ALA A 3 10.97 -23.33 -25.33
N ALA A 4 11.31 -22.54 -26.35
CA ALA A 4 12.48 -22.82 -27.19
C ALA A 4 13.82 -22.49 -26.51
N GLY A 5 13.87 -21.46 -25.65
CA GLY A 5 15.10 -21.07 -24.96
C GLY A 5 16.24 -20.79 -25.94
N THR A 6 17.39 -21.45 -25.76
CA THR A 6 18.52 -21.38 -26.70
C THR A 6 18.68 -22.69 -27.46
N VAL A 7 18.64 -22.63 -28.79
CA VAL A 7 18.82 -23.78 -29.69
C VAL A 7 19.92 -23.47 -30.69
N ALA A 8 20.93 -24.34 -30.79
CA ALA A 8 22.04 -24.22 -31.74
C ALA A 8 22.70 -22.82 -31.74
N GLY A 9 22.98 -22.28 -30.54
CA GLY A 9 23.63 -20.97 -30.40
C GLY A 9 22.74 -19.78 -30.77
N THR A 10 21.43 -19.97 -30.92
CA THR A 10 20.44 -18.92 -31.14
C THR A 10 19.42 -18.92 -30.01
N GLU A 11 19.25 -17.78 -29.34
CA GLU A 11 18.27 -17.57 -28.29
C GLU A 11 16.94 -17.12 -28.90
N PHE A 12 15.84 -17.75 -28.49
CA PHE A 12 14.49 -17.49 -28.93
C PHE A 12 13.62 -16.97 -27.78
N ARG A 13 12.88 -15.89 -28.02
CA ARG A 13 11.97 -15.31 -27.02
C ARG A 13 10.59 -15.06 -27.61
N PHE A 14 9.57 -15.59 -26.95
CA PHE A 14 8.18 -15.34 -27.29
C PHE A 14 7.75 -13.96 -26.81
N VAL A 15 7.03 -13.21 -27.66
CA VAL A 15 6.64 -11.82 -27.37
C VAL A 15 5.15 -11.54 -27.56
N GLY A 16 4.31 -12.58 -27.61
CA GLY A 16 2.85 -12.46 -27.77
C GLY A 16 2.36 -12.82 -29.17
N GLU A 17 1.08 -13.19 -29.28
CA GLU A 17 0.49 -13.73 -30.54
C GLU A 17 0.16 -12.64 -31.56
N ALA A 18 -0.11 -11.41 -31.10
CA ALA A 18 -0.31 -10.25 -31.97
C ALA A 18 1.01 -9.70 -32.58
N GLY A 19 2.15 -10.32 -32.25
CA GLY A 19 3.47 -9.76 -32.55
C GLY A 19 3.77 -8.52 -31.70
N SER A 20 5.03 -8.09 -31.68
CA SER A 20 5.42 -6.84 -31.04
C SER A 20 6.40 -6.07 -31.90
N ASN A 21 6.47 -4.75 -31.70
CA ASN A 21 7.43 -3.89 -32.41
C ASN A 21 8.89 -4.23 -32.06
N LEU A 22 9.13 -4.98 -30.98
CA LEU A 22 10.45 -5.49 -30.60
C LEU A 22 11.07 -6.40 -31.67
N CYS A 23 10.23 -7.10 -32.45
CA CYS A 23 10.68 -8.03 -33.48
C CYS A 23 9.94 -7.84 -34.81
N GLN A 24 9.71 -6.58 -35.19
CA GLN A 24 9.13 -6.19 -36.47
C GLN A 24 7.79 -6.90 -36.75
N GLY A 25 6.95 -7.07 -35.72
CA GLY A 25 5.66 -7.73 -35.86
C GLY A 25 5.68 -9.26 -35.77
N CYS A 26 6.85 -9.88 -35.58
CA CYS A 26 6.94 -11.32 -35.33
C CYS A 26 6.57 -11.67 -33.88
N TRP A 27 5.84 -12.77 -33.70
CA TRP A 27 5.48 -13.33 -32.39
C TRP A 27 6.64 -14.06 -31.70
N CYS A 28 7.76 -14.28 -32.42
CA CYS A 28 8.96 -14.92 -31.92
C CYS A 28 10.23 -14.16 -32.34
N CYS A 29 10.97 -13.68 -31.34
CA CYS A 29 12.26 -13.03 -31.49
C CYS A 29 13.41 -14.04 -31.50
N ARG A 30 14.46 -13.80 -32.30
CA ARG A 30 15.70 -14.58 -32.25
C ARG A 30 16.95 -13.70 -32.23
N ARG A 31 18.00 -14.12 -31.54
CA ARG A 31 19.33 -13.49 -31.59
C ARG A 31 20.44 -14.53 -31.37
N PRO A 32 21.70 -14.26 -31.78
CA PRO A 32 22.82 -15.11 -31.41
C PRO A 32 22.99 -15.18 -29.88
N ALA A 33 23.16 -16.38 -29.35
CA ALA A 33 23.44 -16.60 -27.94
C ALA A 33 24.86 -16.10 -27.62
N ARG A 34 25.01 -15.33 -26.54
CA ARG A 34 26.33 -14.80 -26.15
C ARG A 34 27.27 -15.94 -25.77
N ALA A 35 28.46 -15.95 -26.36
CA ALA A 35 29.54 -16.84 -25.95
C ALA A 35 29.98 -16.50 -24.51
N SER A 36 29.96 -17.49 -23.62
CA SER A 36 30.44 -17.35 -22.25
C SER A 36 31.97 -17.42 -22.25
N SER A 37 32.64 -16.27 -22.24
CA SER A 37 34.09 -16.21 -21.98
C SER A 37 34.31 -16.27 -20.47
N ARG A 38 34.57 -17.48 -19.96
CA ARG A 38 34.94 -17.71 -18.56
C ARG A 38 36.46 -17.58 -18.44
N ALA A 39 36.94 -16.44 -17.96
CA ALA A 39 38.31 -16.26 -17.48
C ALA A 39 38.27 -16.02 -15.96
N SER A 40 38.99 -16.87 -15.24
CA SER A 40 39.05 -16.94 -13.78
C SER A 40 39.87 -15.79 -13.22
N SER A 41 39.27 -14.92 -12.40
CA SER A 41 39.95 -13.93 -11.56
C SER A 41 39.58 -14.17 -10.09
N PRO A 42 40.50 -13.92 -9.14
CA PRO A 42 40.32 -14.29 -7.74
C PRO A 42 39.25 -13.43 -7.05
N ALA A 43 38.60 -14.04 -6.06
CA ALA A 43 37.41 -13.54 -5.38
C ALA A 43 37.60 -12.13 -4.79
N ARG A 44 36.76 -11.19 -5.24
CA ARG A 44 36.49 -9.94 -4.52
C ARG A 44 35.38 -10.18 -3.48
N PRO A 45 35.40 -9.47 -2.34
CA PRO A 45 34.36 -9.60 -1.32
C PRO A 45 32.98 -9.24 -1.91
N ASN A 46 31.98 -10.04 -1.55
CA ASN A 46 30.58 -9.92 -1.97
C ASN A 46 30.08 -8.48 -1.78
N ARG A 47 29.92 -7.75 -2.88
CA ARG A 47 29.08 -6.56 -2.93
C ARG A 47 27.69 -6.99 -3.41
N PRO A 48 26.60 -6.54 -2.76
CA PRO A 48 25.25 -6.76 -3.28
C PRO A 48 25.18 -6.25 -4.74
N PRO A 49 24.38 -6.90 -5.61
CA PRO A 49 24.18 -6.40 -6.96
C PRO A 49 23.65 -4.96 -6.91
N PRO A 50 24.07 -4.08 -7.83
CA PRO A 50 23.49 -2.75 -7.92
C PRO A 50 21.97 -2.87 -8.15
N PRO A 51 21.17 -1.95 -7.59
CA PRO A 51 19.74 -1.91 -7.87
C PRO A 51 19.53 -1.81 -9.39
N PRO A 52 18.46 -2.44 -9.92
CA PRO A 52 18.16 -2.34 -11.34
C PRO A 52 18.03 -0.87 -11.74
N PRO A 53 18.51 -0.47 -12.93
CA PRO A 53 18.37 0.91 -13.38
C PRO A 53 16.90 1.27 -13.41
N SER A 54 16.57 2.45 -12.88
CA SER A 54 15.25 3.06 -13.02
C SER A 54 14.89 3.08 -14.50
N GLY A 55 13.87 2.30 -14.87
CA GLY A 55 13.36 2.29 -16.23
C GLY A 55 12.85 3.69 -16.60
N PRO A 56 12.78 4.02 -17.90
CA PRO A 56 12.21 5.29 -18.33
C PRO A 56 10.77 5.42 -17.80
N PRO A 57 10.29 6.65 -17.51
CA PRO A 57 8.95 6.88 -17.01
C PRO A 57 7.95 6.27 -17.99
N ARG A 58 7.22 5.24 -17.55
CA ARG A 58 6.20 4.61 -18.41
C ARG A 58 5.05 5.59 -18.59
N SER A 59 4.76 5.88 -19.85
CA SER A 59 3.70 6.77 -20.31
C SER A 59 2.31 6.37 -19.80
N LYS A 60 1.51 7.36 -19.38
CA LYS A 60 0.04 7.49 -19.49
C LYS A 60 -0.80 6.20 -19.62
N VAL A 61 -0.59 5.26 -18.72
CA VAL A 61 -1.54 4.19 -18.38
C VAL A 61 -1.96 4.52 -16.94
N HIS A 62 -3.19 4.22 -16.55
CA HIS A 62 -3.61 4.28 -15.14
C HIS A 62 -2.74 3.30 -14.33
N THR A 63 -1.52 3.68 -14.02
CA THR A 63 -0.63 2.92 -13.15
C THR A 63 -1.15 3.16 -11.76
N TYR A 64 -1.70 2.10 -11.18
CA TYR A 64 -1.83 1.89 -9.74
C TYR A 64 -0.69 2.59 -9.02
N GLY A 65 -0.97 3.34 -7.95
CA GLY A 65 0.05 4.06 -7.19
C GLY A 65 1.18 3.08 -6.84
N TYR A 66 2.29 3.15 -7.58
CA TYR A 66 3.39 2.20 -7.47
C TYR A 66 4.59 2.96 -6.96
N ASN A 67 5.02 2.62 -5.75
CA ASN A 67 6.26 3.10 -5.21
C ASN A 67 7.09 1.89 -4.75
N ALA A 68 8.06 1.51 -5.59
CA ALA A 68 8.97 0.39 -5.35
C ALA A 68 9.96 0.64 -4.20
N GLU A 69 10.04 1.86 -3.67
CA GLU A 69 11.13 2.29 -2.79
C GLU A 69 10.84 2.05 -1.30
N ASN A 70 9.81 1.26 -0.95
CA ASN A 70 9.38 1.03 0.43
C ASN A 70 9.22 2.38 1.18
N PRO A 71 8.35 3.30 0.72
CA PRO A 71 8.25 4.66 1.25
C PRO A 71 7.90 4.72 2.75
N LEU A 72 7.27 3.67 3.28
CA LEU A 72 6.94 3.54 4.70
C LEU A 72 8.11 3.03 5.54
N ARG A 73 9.27 2.77 4.92
CA ARG A 73 10.51 2.30 5.55
C ARG A 73 10.30 1.06 6.40
N ILE A 74 9.39 0.17 5.99
CA ILE A 74 9.08 -1.06 6.71
C ILE A 74 10.36 -1.89 6.80
N GLN A 75 10.77 -2.18 8.03
CA GLN A 75 11.96 -2.96 8.32
C GLN A 75 11.59 -4.45 8.36
N THR A 76 12.33 -5.26 7.60
CA THR A 76 12.15 -6.72 7.57
C THR A 76 13.22 -7.39 8.41
N HIS A 77 12.85 -8.45 9.13
CA HIS A 77 13.81 -9.38 9.70
C HIS A 77 14.50 -10.19 8.59
N ALA A 78 15.79 -10.49 8.74
CA ALA A 78 16.57 -11.22 7.73
C ALA A 78 16.05 -12.65 7.48
N GLU A 79 15.59 -13.32 8.53
CA GLU A 79 14.89 -14.60 8.41
C GLU A 79 13.43 -14.37 8.00
N ARG A 80 13.04 -14.85 6.82
CA ARG A 80 11.68 -14.71 6.29
C ARG A 80 10.59 -15.20 7.26
N THR A 81 10.83 -16.32 7.93
CA THR A 81 9.91 -16.96 8.90
C THR A 81 9.68 -16.14 10.16
N LYS A 82 10.51 -15.13 10.43
CA LYS A 82 10.33 -14.21 11.55
C LYS A 82 9.46 -13.02 11.19
N ASN A 83 9.15 -12.80 9.92
CA ASN A 83 8.27 -11.70 9.53
C ASN A 83 6.81 -12.16 9.49
N PHE A 84 5.90 -11.29 9.92
CA PHE A 84 4.46 -11.48 9.77
C PHE A 84 3.76 -10.15 9.54
N PHE A 85 2.53 -10.20 9.06
CA PHE A 85 1.62 -9.06 8.98
C PHE A 85 0.24 -9.49 9.52
N LEU A 86 -0.57 -8.53 9.92
CA LEU A 86 -1.96 -8.77 10.31
C LEU A 86 -2.88 -8.37 9.17
N VAL A 87 -4.07 -8.98 9.11
CA VAL A 87 -5.14 -8.60 8.17
C VAL A 87 -6.39 -8.33 9.00
N VAL A 88 -7.04 -7.19 8.76
CA VAL A 88 -8.28 -6.79 9.43
C VAL A 88 -9.18 -6.07 8.44
N GLY A 89 -10.45 -6.43 8.39
CA GLY A 89 -11.49 -5.76 7.60
C GLY A 89 -12.70 -5.48 8.48
N ASP A 90 -13.61 -4.64 8.00
CA ASP A 90 -14.90 -4.36 8.66
C ASP A 90 -14.73 -3.94 10.12
N TRP A 91 -13.65 -3.20 10.39
CA TRP A 91 -13.24 -2.89 11.76
C TRP A 91 -13.75 -1.54 12.23
N GLY A 92 -14.16 -0.68 11.31
CA GLY A 92 -14.82 0.57 11.64
C GLY A 92 -16.11 0.32 12.41
N LYS A 93 -16.56 1.32 13.16
CA LYS A 93 -17.86 1.27 13.82
C LYS A 93 -18.48 2.66 13.82
N ALA A 94 -19.71 2.77 13.34
CA ALA A 94 -20.45 4.02 13.44
C ALA A 94 -20.58 4.49 14.91
N GLY A 95 -20.25 5.76 15.15
CA GLY A 95 -20.13 6.32 16.50
C GLY A 95 -19.14 5.55 17.40
N GLY A 96 -18.15 4.88 16.80
CA GLY A 96 -17.15 4.08 17.48
C GLY A 96 -16.15 4.91 18.30
N PRO A 97 -15.36 4.26 19.16
CA PRO A 97 -15.27 2.80 19.25
C PRO A 97 -16.41 2.15 20.01
N GLY A 98 -16.50 0.83 19.93
CA GLY A 98 -17.47 0.03 20.67
C GLY A 98 -16.81 -1.21 21.25
N PRO A 99 -17.51 -1.96 22.12
CA PRO A 99 -16.91 -3.07 22.85
C PRO A 99 -16.30 -4.14 21.92
N CYS A 100 -16.92 -4.43 20.78
CA CYS A 100 -16.40 -5.40 19.81
C CYS A 100 -15.09 -4.91 19.15
N GLN A 101 -15.06 -3.65 18.69
CA GLN A 101 -13.88 -3.06 18.07
C GLN A 101 -12.71 -2.99 19.06
N VAL A 102 -12.98 -2.57 20.30
CA VAL A 102 -11.98 -2.55 21.39
C VAL A 102 -11.47 -3.97 21.67
N ALA A 103 -12.34 -4.98 21.73
CA ALA A 103 -11.93 -6.35 21.96
C ALA A 103 -11.03 -6.90 20.84
N VAL A 104 -11.30 -6.56 19.57
CA VAL A 104 -10.42 -6.91 18.44
C VAL A 104 -9.08 -6.20 18.57
N ALA A 105 -9.06 -4.90 18.85
CA ALA A 105 -7.83 -4.13 19.03
C ALA A 105 -6.97 -4.69 20.18
N GLU A 106 -7.57 -5.06 21.30
CA GLU A 106 -6.85 -5.69 22.42
C GLU A 106 -6.28 -7.06 22.05
N LYS A 107 -7.01 -7.88 21.27
CA LYS A 107 -6.50 -9.16 20.76
C LYS A 107 -5.33 -8.97 19.81
N MET A 108 -5.41 -8.00 18.90
CA MET A 108 -4.28 -7.65 18.01
C MET A 108 -3.06 -7.21 18.83
N LYS A 109 -3.25 -6.30 19.78
CA LYS A 109 -2.17 -5.83 20.68
C LYS A 109 -1.54 -7.00 21.46
N ALA A 110 -2.35 -7.87 22.06
CA ALA A 110 -1.87 -9.04 22.79
C ALA A 110 -1.08 -9.99 21.88
N TYR A 111 -1.60 -10.30 20.69
CA TYR A 111 -0.91 -11.17 19.73
C TYR A 111 0.45 -10.59 19.32
N VAL A 112 0.51 -9.30 18.99
CA VAL A 112 1.76 -8.65 18.58
C VAL A 112 2.79 -8.64 19.71
N ARG A 113 2.39 -8.44 20.97
CA ARG A 113 3.29 -8.57 22.13
C ARG A 113 3.91 -9.97 22.17
N THR A 114 3.10 -11.02 22.12
CA THR A 114 3.57 -12.41 22.12
C THR A 114 4.50 -12.71 20.95
N GLN A 115 4.19 -12.22 19.74
CA GLN A 115 5.05 -12.41 18.57
C GLN A 115 6.41 -11.70 18.73
N ARG A 116 6.42 -10.46 19.25
CA ARG A 116 7.66 -9.72 19.52
C ARG A 116 8.54 -10.42 20.56
N GLU A 117 7.94 -10.95 21.63
CA GLU A 117 8.64 -11.74 22.65
C GLU A 117 9.28 -13.02 22.06
N ALA A 118 8.66 -13.62 21.04
CA ALA A 118 9.22 -14.76 20.29
C ALA A 118 10.27 -14.36 19.23
N GLY A 119 10.65 -13.07 19.17
CA GLY A 119 11.59 -12.52 18.21
C GLY A 119 11.02 -12.40 16.79
N ASN A 120 9.69 -12.38 16.64
CA ASN A 120 9.05 -12.15 15.35
C ASN A 120 8.80 -10.64 15.13
N ASN A 121 8.85 -10.24 13.87
CA ASN A 121 8.78 -8.87 13.41
C ASN A 121 7.47 -8.61 12.65
N LEU A 122 6.67 -7.66 13.16
CA LEU A 122 5.46 -7.20 12.49
C LEU A 122 5.84 -6.21 11.39
N LEU A 123 5.48 -6.51 10.14
CA LEU A 123 5.76 -5.66 8.99
C LEU A 123 4.75 -4.50 8.86
N PHE A 124 3.46 -4.84 8.88
CA PHE A 124 2.35 -3.91 8.70
C PHE A 124 1.02 -4.56 9.12
N VAL A 125 -0.04 -3.76 9.16
CA VAL A 125 -1.44 -4.22 9.21
C VAL A 125 -2.07 -3.99 7.83
N ALA A 126 -2.69 -5.00 7.24
CA ALA A 126 -3.51 -4.84 6.04
C ALA A 126 -4.94 -4.52 6.46
N SER A 127 -5.41 -3.33 6.13
CA SER A 127 -6.78 -2.86 6.36
C SER A 127 -7.59 -3.09 5.09
N VAL A 128 -8.43 -4.13 5.06
CA VAL A 128 -9.01 -4.66 3.81
C VAL A 128 -10.39 -4.07 3.47
N GLY A 129 -10.65 -2.84 3.88
CA GLY A 129 -11.88 -2.11 3.60
C GLY A 129 -12.83 -2.03 4.79
N ASP A 130 -13.84 -1.18 4.62
CA ASP A 130 -14.84 -0.83 5.62
C ASP A 130 -14.19 -0.34 6.93
N ASN A 131 -13.28 0.61 6.71
CA ASN A 131 -12.43 1.19 7.72
C ASN A 131 -13.21 2.14 8.63
N PHE A 132 -14.16 2.91 8.06
CA PHE A 132 -14.94 3.90 8.80
C PHE A 132 -16.42 3.90 8.36
N TYR A 133 -17.26 3.24 9.16
CA TYR A 133 -18.71 3.22 8.96
C TYR A 133 -19.43 4.50 9.45
N TRP A 134 -20.56 4.89 8.86
CA TRP A 134 -21.20 4.34 7.64
C TRP A 134 -20.79 5.09 6.37
N THR A 135 -20.29 6.31 6.53
CA THR A 135 -20.15 7.28 5.45
C THR A 135 -18.73 7.83 5.32
N GLY A 136 -17.76 6.95 5.54
CA GLY A 136 -16.35 7.26 5.48
C GLY A 136 -15.80 7.95 6.72
N VAL A 137 -14.56 8.41 6.61
CA VAL A 137 -13.82 8.95 7.76
C VAL A 137 -14.22 10.40 8.07
N THR A 138 -14.42 10.67 9.36
CA THR A 138 -14.53 12.04 9.89
C THR A 138 -13.22 12.43 10.61
N PRO A 139 -12.94 13.73 10.79
CA PRO A 139 -11.71 14.19 11.48
C PRO A 139 -11.53 13.60 12.90
N ASP A 140 -12.63 13.26 13.56
CA ASP A 140 -12.68 12.68 14.89
C ASP A 140 -12.60 11.14 14.88
N ALA A 141 -13.10 10.47 13.82
CA ALA A 141 -12.98 9.03 13.65
C ALA A 141 -11.53 8.56 13.55
N TRP A 142 -10.64 9.35 12.93
CA TRP A 142 -9.20 9.08 12.95
C TRP A 142 -8.65 8.86 14.35
N GLU A 143 -9.05 9.72 15.31
CA GLU A 143 -8.59 9.62 16.68
C GLU A 143 -9.28 8.47 17.41
N ARG A 144 -10.61 8.48 17.44
CA ARG A 144 -11.37 7.58 18.31
C ARG A 144 -11.36 6.15 17.81
N GLN A 145 -11.53 5.92 16.51
CA GLN A 145 -11.71 4.57 15.96
C GLN A 145 -10.39 3.93 15.53
N TRP A 146 -9.42 4.71 15.06
CA TRP A 146 -8.13 4.19 14.64
C TRP A 146 -7.03 4.44 15.68
N ALA A 147 -6.68 5.70 15.92
CA ALA A 147 -5.45 6.05 16.60
C ALA A 147 -5.45 5.61 18.08
N SER A 148 -6.47 6.01 18.85
CA SER A 148 -6.62 5.65 20.27
C SER A 148 -6.95 4.17 20.46
N THR A 149 -7.90 3.62 19.68
CA THR A 149 -8.38 2.24 19.84
C THR A 149 -7.29 1.20 19.60
N TYR A 150 -6.51 1.36 18.52
CA TYR A 150 -5.40 0.48 18.21
C TYR A 150 -4.07 0.95 18.82
N GLY A 151 -4.03 2.16 19.41
CA GLY A 151 -2.85 2.73 20.02
C GLY A 151 -1.73 3.00 19.01
N THR A 152 -2.05 3.54 17.84
CA THR A 152 -1.05 3.78 16.78
C THR A 152 -0.12 4.95 17.08
N TRP A 153 -0.52 5.84 18.00
CA TRP A 153 0.25 6.99 18.47
C TRP A 153 0.70 6.90 19.93
N ASP A 154 0.35 5.81 20.62
CA ASP A 154 0.79 5.54 21.98
C ASP A 154 2.10 4.72 21.97
N ALA A 155 3.21 5.32 22.40
CA ALA A 155 4.53 4.68 22.42
C ALA A 155 4.60 3.39 23.26
N THR A 156 3.65 3.17 24.17
CA THR A 156 3.56 1.93 24.96
C THR A 156 2.80 0.81 24.24
N SER A 157 2.10 1.14 23.16
CA SER A 157 1.34 0.18 22.36
C SER A 157 2.27 -0.69 21.50
N PRO A 158 1.99 -1.99 21.39
CA PRO A 158 2.68 -2.85 20.43
C PRO A 158 2.35 -2.52 18.96
N LEU A 159 1.35 -1.67 18.70
CA LEU A 159 0.97 -1.20 17.38
C LEU A 159 1.42 0.25 17.10
N TYR A 160 2.20 0.85 18.01
CA TYR A 160 2.76 2.18 17.82
C TYR A 160 3.53 2.29 16.49
N GLN A 161 3.16 3.28 15.67
CA GLN A 161 3.81 3.57 14.39
C GLN A 161 3.99 2.35 13.46
N VAL A 162 3.11 1.35 13.59
CA VAL A 162 3.06 0.24 12.63
C VAL A 162 2.30 0.73 11.39
N PRO A 163 2.83 0.57 10.17
CA PRO A 163 2.10 0.99 8.98
C PRO A 163 0.84 0.15 8.74
N TRP A 164 -0.24 0.81 8.33
CA TRP A 164 -1.51 0.23 7.91
C TRP A 164 -1.63 0.38 6.39
N LEU A 165 -1.36 -0.70 5.66
CA LEU A 165 -1.60 -0.74 4.21
C LEU A 165 -3.10 -0.95 4.01
N SER A 166 -3.81 0.10 3.59
CA SER A 166 -5.26 0.12 3.61
C SER A 166 -5.84 0.10 2.21
N VAL A 167 -7.06 -0.42 2.03
CA VAL A 167 -7.87 -0.26 0.83
C VAL A 167 -9.26 0.18 1.26
N LEU A 168 -10.03 0.79 0.36
CA LEU A 168 -11.39 1.24 0.63
C LEU A 168 -12.36 0.06 0.51
N GLY A 169 -13.34 0.00 1.41
CA GLY A 169 -14.58 -0.73 1.27
C GLY A 169 -15.72 0.21 0.86
N ASN A 170 -16.93 -0.32 0.77
CA ASN A 170 -18.08 0.48 0.33
C ASN A 170 -18.43 1.55 1.39
N HIS A 171 -18.38 1.22 2.68
CA HIS A 171 -18.71 2.19 3.73
C HIS A 171 -17.69 3.33 3.85
N ASP A 172 -16.49 3.14 3.30
CA ASP A 172 -15.45 4.17 3.30
C ASP A 172 -15.72 5.32 2.34
N LEU A 173 -16.54 5.06 1.32
CA LEU A 173 -17.03 6.04 0.35
C LEU A 173 -18.30 6.71 0.87
N GLY A 174 -19.20 5.90 1.43
CA GLY A 174 -20.41 6.40 2.08
C GLY A 174 -21.47 6.96 1.14
N ASN A 175 -22.63 7.28 1.71
CA ASN A 175 -23.71 7.97 1.00
C ASN A 175 -23.67 9.51 1.20
N ASP A 176 -23.01 9.99 2.27
CA ASP A 176 -22.93 11.43 2.58
C ASP A 176 -21.93 12.19 1.69
N ASP A 177 -20.98 11.49 1.07
CA ASP A 177 -20.02 12.08 0.16
C ASP A 177 -20.35 11.69 -1.29
N THR A 178 -21.40 12.30 -1.83
CA THR A 178 -21.89 12.08 -3.21
C THR A 178 -20.83 12.31 -4.31
N TYR A 179 -19.66 12.87 -3.95
CA TYR A 179 -18.55 13.10 -4.87
C TYR A 179 -17.32 12.24 -4.61
N ALA A 180 -17.31 11.35 -3.59
CA ALA A 180 -16.19 10.47 -3.26
C ALA A 180 -15.75 9.58 -4.44
N LEU A 181 -16.69 9.18 -5.30
CA LEU A 181 -16.46 8.45 -6.55
C LEU A 181 -16.49 9.34 -7.81
N CYS A 182 -16.78 10.63 -7.67
CA CYS A 182 -16.80 11.59 -8.76
C CYS A 182 -15.80 12.75 -8.49
N PRO A 183 -14.49 12.46 -8.33
CA PRO A 183 -13.51 13.49 -8.00
C PRO A 183 -13.39 14.58 -9.08
N GLU A 184 -13.83 14.30 -10.31
CA GLU A 184 -13.96 15.29 -11.40
C GLU A 184 -14.94 16.43 -11.06
N LYS A 185 -15.92 16.18 -10.19
CA LYS A 185 -16.91 17.19 -9.77
C LYS A 185 -16.43 17.99 -8.56
N GLN A 186 -15.78 17.32 -7.61
CA GLN A 186 -15.28 17.95 -6.38
C GLN A 186 -13.98 17.27 -5.91
N PRO A 187 -12.83 17.66 -6.47
CA PRO A 187 -11.56 17.07 -6.08
C PRO A 187 -11.10 17.58 -4.70
N LEU A 188 -10.60 16.69 -3.86
CA LEU A 188 -9.79 17.04 -2.68
C LEU A 188 -8.35 17.40 -3.06
N ALA A 189 -7.84 16.81 -4.14
CA ALA A 189 -6.53 17.13 -4.70
C ALA A 189 -6.49 16.88 -6.21
N THR A 190 -5.53 17.52 -6.87
CA THR A 190 -5.19 17.28 -8.28
C THR A 190 -3.70 17.03 -8.41
N LEU A 191 -3.32 15.84 -8.87
CA LEU A 191 -1.92 15.46 -9.09
C LEU A 191 -1.73 15.08 -10.56
N GLU A 192 -0.79 15.74 -11.23
CA GLU A 192 -0.49 15.49 -12.65
C GLU A 192 -1.73 15.53 -13.58
N GLY A 193 -2.73 16.35 -13.22
CA GLY A 193 -3.99 16.49 -13.95
C GLY A 193 -5.05 15.42 -13.64
N LYS A 194 -4.79 14.49 -12.71
CA LYS A 194 -5.77 13.53 -12.19
C LYS A 194 -6.40 14.06 -10.90
N HIS A 195 -7.73 13.99 -10.82
CA HIS A 195 -8.51 14.38 -9.65
C HIS A 195 -8.70 13.22 -8.66
N TYR A 196 -8.70 13.54 -7.36
CA TYR A 196 -8.82 12.58 -6.25
C TYR A 196 -9.85 13.04 -5.22
N GLY A 197 -10.63 12.11 -4.63
CA GLY A 197 -11.83 12.46 -3.85
C GLY A 197 -12.03 11.79 -2.48
N SER A 198 -11.09 10.98 -1.97
CA SER A 198 -11.28 10.30 -0.67
C SER A 198 -10.63 11.04 0.50
N LYS A 199 -11.38 11.19 1.61
CA LYS A 199 -10.89 11.72 2.89
C LYS A 199 -9.89 10.80 3.59
N GLN A 200 -9.73 9.56 3.11
CA GLN A 200 -8.77 8.59 3.64
C GLN A 200 -7.41 8.62 2.94
N PHE A 201 -7.31 9.27 1.78
CA PHE A 201 -6.06 9.28 1.02
C PHE A 201 -4.92 9.95 1.77
N ASN A 202 -3.71 9.57 1.36
CA ASN A 202 -2.46 10.20 1.79
C ASN A 202 -2.51 11.73 1.61
N ALA A 203 -1.71 12.45 2.41
CA ALA A 203 -1.78 13.91 2.51
C ALA A 203 -1.53 14.66 1.17
N ASP A 204 -0.81 14.05 0.24
CA ASP A 204 -0.60 14.59 -1.11
C ASP A 204 -1.87 14.56 -1.98
N ARG A 205 -2.81 13.66 -1.67
CA ARG A 205 -4.11 13.49 -2.35
C ARG A 205 -5.31 13.91 -1.50
N ASN A 206 -5.08 14.17 -0.21
CA ASN A 206 -6.03 14.77 0.70
C ASN A 206 -5.29 15.76 1.63
N PRO A 207 -5.16 17.04 1.23
CA PRO A 207 -4.49 18.05 2.06
C PRO A 207 -5.28 18.39 3.34
N LEU A 208 -6.51 17.87 3.49
CA LEU A 208 -7.33 18.01 4.71
C LEU A 208 -7.11 16.84 5.68
N ARG A 209 -6.21 15.91 5.38
CA ARG A 209 -5.83 14.84 6.30
C ARG A 209 -5.34 15.45 7.62
N PRO A 210 -5.70 14.90 8.80
CA PRO A 210 -5.39 15.57 10.06
C PRO A 210 -3.91 15.91 10.22
N ASP A 211 -3.00 15.05 9.79
CA ASP A 211 -1.56 15.28 9.88
C ASP A 211 -0.93 15.92 8.62
N ALA A 212 -1.73 16.50 7.72
CA ALA A 212 -1.20 17.17 6.55
C ALA A 212 -0.22 18.30 6.95
N GLY A 213 1.00 18.24 6.40
CA GLY A 213 2.09 19.17 6.72
C GLY A 213 2.79 18.90 8.06
N CYS A 214 2.50 17.78 8.73
CA CYS A 214 3.29 17.27 9.84
C CYS A 214 4.45 16.41 9.32
N ASP A 215 5.54 16.32 10.07
CA ASP A 215 6.60 15.35 9.80
C ASP A 215 6.26 13.98 10.41
N ASP A 216 6.91 12.92 9.94
CA ASP A 216 6.67 11.54 10.42
C ASP A 216 6.95 11.38 11.93
N ALA A 217 7.78 12.27 12.50
CA ALA A 217 8.05 12.27 13.95
C ALA A 217 6.95 12.98 14.76
N GLY A 218 5.99 13.67 14.12
CA GLY A 218 4.94 14.42 14.79
C GLY A 218 5.46 15.57 15.66
N THR A 219 6.68 16.05 15.40
CA THR A 219 7.45 16.90 16.33
C THR A 219 7.68 18.34 15.88
N VAL A 220 7.39 18.74 14.63
CA VAL A 220 7.79 20.09 14.14
C VAL A 220 6.69 21.05 13.68
N ALA A 221 5.41 20.77 13.90
CA ALA A 221 4.37 21.76 13.57
C ALA A 221 3.94 22.60 14.77
N ALA A 222 3.52 23.84 14.50
CA ALA A 222 2.88 24.77 15.46
C ALA A 222 1.57 24.24 16.09
N GLU A 223 1.09 23.06 15.65
CA GLU A 223 -0.17 22.43 16.05
C GLU A 223 0.07 20.97 16.52
N PRO A 224 0.71 20.75 17.69
CA PRO A 224 1.15 19.43 18.14
C PRO A 224 0.00 18.45 18.38
N ALA A 225 -1.16 18.92 18.86
CA ALA A 225 -2.34 18.06 19.05
C ALA A 225 -2.89 17.51 17.73
N ARG A 226 -2.76 18.28 16.64
CA ARG A 226 -3.15 17.85 15.30
C ARG A 226 -2.18 16.78 14.78
N CYS A 227 -0.87 17.01 14.90
CA CYS A 227 0.15 16.08 14.42
C CYS A 227 0.28 14.80 15.26
N ALA A 228 -0.17 14.81 16.51
CA ALA A 228 -0.19 13.63 17.38
C ALA A 228 -0.98 12.45 16.79
N LYS A 229 -1.95 12.71 15.91
CA LYS A 229 -2.74 11.68 15.22
C LYS A 229 -1.90 10.83 14.25
N ASN A 230 -0.83 11.41 13.70
CA ASN A 230 0.16 10.80 12.81
C ASN A 230 -0.42 9.79 11.79
N THR A 231 -1.41 10.25 11.02
CA THR A 231 -2.10 9.45 10.00
C THR A 231 -1.22 9.05 8.81
N SER A 232 0.05 9.45 8.77
CA SER A 232 1.07 9.04 7.80
C SER A 232 1.32 7.53 7.82
N PHE A 233 1.12 6.90 8.99
CA PHE A 233 1.15 5.44 9.13
C PHE A 233 -0.10 4.75 8.59
N TYR A 234 -1.18 5.48 8.31
CA TYR A 234 -2.34 4.93 7.60
C TYR A 234 -2.17 5.16 6.11
N TRP A 235 -1.68 4.15 5.39
CA TRP A 235 -1.24 4.31 4.02
C TRP A 235 -2.32 3.91 3.02
N LEU A 236 -2.81 4.90 2.28
CA LEU A 236 -3.78 4.75 1.19
C LEU A 236 -3.41 5.76 0.08
N PRO A 237 -2.46 5.40 -0.81
CA PRO A 237 -1.91 6.31 -1.81
C PRO A 237 -2.80 6.50 -3.03
N ASP A 238 -3.73 5.60 -3.32
CA ASP A 238 -4.65 5.65 -4.46
C ASP A 238 -5.78 4.65 -4.17
N TYR A 239 -6.82 4.62 -5.00
CA TYR A 239 -7.89 3.62 -4.91
C TYR A 239 -7.34 2.18 -5.02
N ASN A 240 -6.29 2.03 -5.82
CA ASN A 240 -5.64 0.76 -6.10
C ASN A 240 -4.12 1.00 -6.16
N TYR A 241 -3.33 0.14 -5.53
CA TYR A 241 -1.88 0.31 -5.48
C TYR A 241 -1.14 -1.01 -5.37
N HIS A 242 0.17 -0.91 -5.52
CA HIS A 242 1.08 -2.02 -5.37
C HIS A 242 2.26 -1.61 -4.48
N TYR A 243 2.55 -2.43 -3.46
CA TYR A 243 3.65 -2.27 -2.51
C TYR A 243 4.52 -3.54 -2.46
N GLU A 244 5.84 -3.38 -2.58
CA GLU A 244 6.78 -4.49 -2.52
C GLU A 244 7.67 -4.41 -1.28
N LEU A 245 7.95 -5.58 -0.69
CA LEU A 245 8.99 -5.79 0.31
C LEU A 245 9.91 -6.91 -0.17
N PRO A 246 10.84 -6.62 -1.11
CA PRO A 246 11.71 -7.64 -1.70
C PRO A 246 12.56 -8.38 -0.66
N ALA A 247 12.98 -7.70 0.41
CA ALA A 247 13.74 -8.30 1.51
C ALA A 247 12.95 -9.38 2.28
N ALA A 248 11.61 -9.31 2.27
CA ALA A 248 10.73 -10.36 2.80
C ALA A 248 10.21 -11.32 1.73
N GLY A 249 10.50 -11.06 0.44
CA GLY A 249 9.89 -11.76 -0.68
C GLY A 249 8.37 -11.63 -0.68
N LEU A 250 7.86 -10.43 -0.40
CA LEU A 250 6.44 -10.14 -0.23
C LEU A 250 6.00 -9.02 -1.18
N GLU A 251 4.81 -9.21 -1.76
CA GLU A 251 4.11 -8.29 -2.65
C GLU A 251 2.70 -8.06 -2.09
N VAL A 252 2.26 -6.81 -2.04
CA VAL A 252 0.90 -6.43 -1.63
C VAL A 252 0.26 -5.65 -2.77
N ILE A 253 -0.83 -6.20 -3.31
CA ILE A 253 -1.63 -5.56 -4.33
C ILE A 253 -2.98 -5.26 -3.70
N ALA A 254 -3.29 -3.98 -3.54
CA ALA A 254 -4.56 -3.53 -2.98
C ALA A 254 -5.46 -3.09 -4.13
N LEU A 255 -6.66 -3.66 -4.17
CA LEU A 255 -7.63 -3.37 -5.20
C LEU A 255 -8.97 -2.98 -4.59
N ASP A 256 -9.46 -1.80 -4.95
CA ASP A 256 -10.83 -1.36 -4.72
C ASP A 256 -11.60 -1.50 -6.03
N THR A 257 -12.68 -2.28 -5.98
CA THR A 257 -13.57 -2.56 -7.11
C THR A 257 -14.99 -2.07 -6.86
N ASN A 258 -15.18 -1.08 -5.98
CA ASN A 258 -16.47 -0.45 -5.76
C ASN A 258 -16.92 0.32 -7.03
N ASP A 259 -17.54 -0.42 -7.95
CA ASP A 259 -18.14 0.06 -9.20
C ASP A 259 -19.67 -0.19 -9.22
N GLN A 260 -20.20 -0.86 -8.19
CA GLN A 260 -21.60 -1.25 -8.11
C GLN A 260 -22.32 -0.42 -7.03
N ALA A 261 -23.54 0.03 -7.35
CA ALA A 261 -24.47 0.71 -6.44
C ALA A 261 -24.10 2.13 -5.97
N ILE A 262 -23.63 3.02 -6.86
CA ILE A 262 -23.29 4.45 -6.60
C ILE A 262 -24.31 5.18 -5.72
N ASP A 263 -25.60 4.85 -5.84
CA ASP A 263 -26.69 5.50 -5.10
C ASP A 263 -26.97 4.90 -3.71
N ALA A 264 -26.27 3.84 -3.30
CA ALA A 264 -26.48 3.12 -2.03
C ALA A 264 -25.20 2.48 -1.45
N ILE A 265 -24.01 2.96 -1.85
CA ILE A 265 -22.70 2.39 -1.49
C ILE A 265 -22.50 2.30 0.02
N GLY A 266 -22.96 3.31 0.76
CA GLY A 266 -22.83 3.38 2.21
C GLY A 266 -23.67 2.39 2.99
N GLY A 267 -24.52 1.58 2.33
CA GLY A 267 -25.29 0.48 2.95
C GLY A 267 -26.20 0.86 4.12
N ASP A 268 -26.37 2.16 4.42
CA ASP A 268 -27.33 2.63 5.39
C ASP A 268 -28.72 2.67 4.75
N ALA A 269 -29.71 2.18 5.49
CA ALA A 269 -31.10 2.39 5.15
C ALA A 269 -31.45 3.79 5.62
N SER A 270 -31.28 4.80 4.75
CA SER A 270 -31.90 6.15 4.80
C SER A 270 -32.17 6.75 6.18
#